data_AF-A0A1F3EGI8-F1
#
_entry.id   AF-A0A1F3EGI8-F1
#
_cell.length_a   1.000
_cell.length_b   1.000
_cell.length_c   1.000
_cell.angle_alpha   90.00
_cell.angle_beta   90.00
_cell.angle_gamma   90.00
#
_symmetry.space_group_name_H-M   'P 1'
#
loop_
_entity.id
_entity.type
_entity.pdbx_description
1 polymer ?
#
loop_
_entity_poly.entity_id
_entity_poly.type
_entity_poly.pdbx_seq_one_letter_code
_entity_poly.pdbx_strand_id
1 'polypeptide(L)'
;MLLTKVKNKSIIKSPLNYIGGKAKILDQILPLFPKEIDNFIDLFAGGCNVGINVNANKIYFNDNLTYLIEMYKTFQENNLDTTITHIENRIKEFELSLTNEDGYKKMREQYNKQKNPLDLFVLIAFSFNHQIRFNNNHEFNNPFGRERSSFNASMKQNLEKFIIRLKETNIGFANVCFNNFDFTFLNNNDFVYCDPPYLITTGTYNDGKRGFKGWTNNEEKQLLKTLDNLDKQNIKFALSNVLEHKGKSNDILKHWVANNTNYKINEIDFHYSNSNYQTIVRDKDASIEVLITNYEPQKPQKEKTLFDEFSFSDL
;
A
#
# COMPACT_ATOMS: atom_id res chain seq x y z
N MET A 1 -1.26 38.62 -12.88
CA MET A 1 -0.79 37.71 -11.81
C MET A 1 -1.15 36.29 -12.25
N LEU A 2 -0.19 35.56 -12.81
CA LEU A 2 -0.40 34.22 -13.37
C LEU A 2 -0.73 33.25 -12.22
N LEU A 3 -1.97 32.78 -12.18
CA LEU A 3 -2.38 31.65 -11.36
C LEU A 3 -1.60 30.42 -11.83
N THR A 4 -0.60 30.03 -11.05
CA THR A 4 0.15 28.80 -11.22
C THR A 4 -0.84 27.64 -11.16
N LYS A 5 -1.04 26.96 -12.29
CA LYS A 5 -1.67 25.64 -12.35
C LYS A 5 -1.04 24.78 -11.26
N VAL A 6 -1.82 24.32 -10.29
CA VAL A 6 -1.42 23.23 -9.40
C VAL A 6 -1.15 22.05 -10.33
N LYS A 7 0.12 21.77 -10.62
CA LYS A 7 0.51 20.56 -11.33
C LYS A 7 -0.03 19.41 -10.49
N ASN A 8 -0.96 18.63 -11.02
CA ASN A 8 -1.31 17.33 -10.46
C ASN A 8 0.00 16.58 -10.24
N LYS A 9 0.41 16.40 -8.98
CA LYS A 9 1.63 15.70 -8.62
C LYS A 9 1.47 14.28 -9.15
N SER A 10 2.36 13.85 -10.04
CA SER A 10 2.26 12.50 -10.60
C SER A 10 2.40 11.49 -9.47
N ILE A 11 1.43 10.58 -9.33
CA ILE A 11 1.48 9.49 -8.35
C ILE A 11 2.80 8.71 -8.52
N ILE A 12 3.55 8.58 -7.44
CA ILE A 12 4.73 7.73 -7.35
C ILE A 12 4.26 6.32 -7.11
N LYS A 13 4.48 5.44 -8.09
CA LYS A 13 4.14 4.02 -7.96
C LYS A 13 5.26 3.28 -7.23
N SER A 14 4.88 2.33 -6.39
CA SER A 14 5.83 1.34 -5.89
C SER A 14 6.51 0.60 -7.04
N PRO A 15 7.80 0.25 -6.93
CA PRO A 15 8.44 -0.62 -7.90
C PRO A 15 7.97 -2.08 -7.78
N LEU A 16 7.13 -2.41 -6.79
CA LEU A 16 6.62 -3.74 -6.54
C LEU A 16 5.18 -3.90 -7.00
N ASN A 17 4.88 -5.08 -7.55
CA ASN A 17 3.50 -5.53 -7.75
C ASN A 17 2.99 -6.18 -6.46
N TYR A 18 2.63 -5.34 -5.47
CA TYR A 18 2.17 -5.81 -4.18
C TYR A 18 0.67 -6.15 -4.20
N ILE A 19 0.30 -7.37 -3.81
CA ILE A 19 -1.11 -7.78 -3.76
C ILE A 19 -1.84 -6.92 -2.73
N GLY A 20 -2.99 -6.37 -3.11
CA GLY A 20 -3.77 -5.45 -2.27
C GLY A 20 -3.31 -3.99 -2.33
N GLY A 21 -2.26 -3.67 -3.10
CA GLY A 21 -1.73 -2.33 -3.21
C GLY A 21 -2.75 -1.30 -3.70
N LYS A 22 -2.84 -0.17 -3.00
CA LYS A 22 -3.84 0.89 -3.22
C LYS A 22 -3.57 1.83 -4.38
N ALA A 23 -2.56 1.55 -5.21
CA ALA A 23 -2.12 2.44 -6.30
C ALA A 23 -3.24 2.91 -7.25
N LYS A 24 -4.27 2.07 -7.46
CA LYS A 24 -5.39 2.36 -8.36
C LYS A 24 -6.48 3.25 -7.74
N ILE A 25 -6.53 3.36 -6.42
CA ILE A 25 -7.56 4.10 -5.68
C ILE A 25 -6.96 5.23 -4.83
N LEU A 26 -5.69 5.60 -5.09
CA LEU A 26 -5.02 6.69 -4.38
C LEU A 26 -5.73 8.04 -4.57
N ASP A 27 -6.29 8.26 -5.76
CA ASP A 27 -7.08 9.44 -6.10
C ASP A 27 -8.38 9.55 -5.27
N GLN A 28 -8.91 8.44 -4.78
CA GLN A 28 -10.08 8.42 -3.90
C GLN A 28 -9.71 8.53 -2.42
N ILE A 29 -8.62 7.87 -1.98
CA ILE A 29 -8.28 7.85 -0.54
C ILE A 29 -7.47 9.08 -0.10
N LEU A 30 -6.51 9.56 -0.90
CA LEU A 30 -5.62 10.66 -0.49
C LEU A 30 -6.37 11.97 -0.22
N PRO A 31 -7.40 12.36 -0.99
CA PRO A 31 -8.18 13.56 -0.68
C PRO A 31 -8.96 13.48 0.62
N LEU A 32 -9.16 12.29 1.18
CA LEU A 32 -9.86 12.08 2.45
C LEU A 32 -8.92 12.20 3.66
N PHE A 33 -7.60 12.22 3.45
CA PHE A 33 -6.63 12.34 4.53
C PHE A 33 -6.53 13.79 5.05
N PRO A 34 -6.01 13.99 6.27
CA PRO A 34 -5.74 15.34 6.77
C PRO A 34 -4.74 16.06 5.86
N LYS A 35 -4.93 17.37 5.66
CA LYS A 35 -4.06 18.19 4.79
C LYS A 35 -2.69 18.47 5.41
N GLU A 36 -2.67 18.61 6.73
CA GLU A 36 -1.48 18.85 7.54
C GLU A 36 -1.31 17.65 8.47
N ILE A 37 -0.14 17.02 8.37
CA ILE A 37 0.21 15.81 9.12
C ILE A 37 1.66 15.98 9.59
N ASP A 38 1.87 15.91 10.90
CA ASP A 38 3.22 15.92 11.46
C ASP A 38 3.88 14.56 11.20
N ASN A 39 3.40 13.50 11.87
CA ASN A 39 3.81 12.13 11.64
C ASN A 39 2.70 11.34 10.93
N PHE A 40 3.00 10.82 9.74
CA PHE A 40 2.15 9.85 9.06
C PHE A 40 2.64 8.43 9.34
N ILE A 41 1.78 7.56 9.85
CA ILE A 41 2.09 6.15 10.07
C ILE A 41 1.37 5.31 9.02
N ASP A 42 2.13 4.70 8.11
CA ASP A 42 1.65 3.62 7.24
C ASP A 42 1.88 2.29 7.96
N LEU A 43 0.90 1.86 8.78
CA LEU A 43 1.09 0.78 9.76
C LEU A 43 1.24 -0.60 9.10
N PHE A 44 0.73 -0.75 7.88
CA PHE A 44 0.77 -1.95 7.04
C PHE A 44 1.27 -1.56 5.65
N ALA A 45 2.49 -1.04 5.59
CA ALA A 45 3.04 -0.36 4.43
C ALA A 45 2.97 -1.19 3.16
N GLY A 46 3.21 -2.51 3.23
CA GLY A 46 3.26 -3.39 2.07
C GLY A 46 4.13 -2.78 0.97
N GLY A 47 3.54 -2.50 -0.19
CA GLY A 47 4.22 -1.84 -1.31
C GLY A 47 4.62 -0.37 -1.10
N CYS A 48 4.32 0.26 0.04
CA CYS A 48 4.47 1.69 0.35
C CYS A 48 3.69 2.65 -0.57
N ASN A 49 2.72 2.16 -1.36
CA ASN A 49 2.01 2.96 -2.36
C ASN A 49 1.25 4.15 -1.73
N VAL A 50 0.72 4.00 -0.51
CA VAL A 50 -0.01 5.07 0.17
C VAL A 50 0.97 6.07 0.73
N GLY A 51 1.78 5.68 1.73
CA GLY A 51 2.66 6.63 2.42
C GLY A 51 3.63 7.38 1.50
N ILE A 52 4.14 6.78 0.41
CA ILE A 52 5.09 7.47 -0.49
C ILE A 52 4.48 8.71 -1.18
N ASN A 53 3.14 8.72 -1.31
CA ASN A 53 2.36 9.78 -1.93
C ASN A 53 1.73 10.76 -0.92
N VAL A 54 1.86 10.50 0.39
CA VAL A 54 1.38 11.40 1.44
C VAL A 54 2.35 12.56 1.64
N ASN A 55 1.82 13.74 1.97
CA ASN A 55 2.57 14.90 2.40
C ASN A 55 2.50 15.02 3.92
N ALA A 56 3.61 14.76 4.61
CA ALA A 56 3.73 14.87 6.06
C ALA A 56 5.16 15.32 6.43
N ASN A 57 5.34 15.87 7.63
CA ASN A 57 6.67 16.29 8.10
C ASN A 57 7.59 15.07 8.28
N LYS A 58 7.04 13.92 8.70
CA LYS A 58 7.72 12.63 8.74
C LYS A 58 6.76 11.49 8.41
N ILE A 59 7.27 10.50 7.70
CA ILE A 59 6.52 9.30 7.28
C ILE A 59 7.16 8.08 7.91
N TYR A 60 6.36 7.19 8.50
CA TYR A 60 6.82 5.92 9.04
C TYR A 60 6.19 4.78 8.25
N PHE A 61 7.01 3.95 7.64
CA PHE A 61 6.55 2.69 7.04
C PHE A 61 6.78 1.56 8.04
N ASN A 62 5.70 0.88 8.42
CA ASN A 62 5.76 -0.34 9.22
C ASN A 62 5.21 -1.53 8.43
N ASP A 63 5.89 -2.67 8.48
CA ASP A 63 5.34 -3.94 7.99
C ASP A 63 5.99 -5.11 8.75
N ASN A 64 5.27 -6.22 8.94
CA ASN A 64 5.84 -7.38 9.63
C ASN A 64 6.79 -8.19 8.73
N LEU A 65 6.77 -7.95 7.41
CA LEU A 65 7.66 -8.58 6.45
C LEU A 65 9.03 -7.92 6.48
N THR A 66 9.88 -8.32 7.43
CA THR A 66 11.21 -7.73 7.69
C THR A 66 12.05 -7.54 6.42
N TYR A 67 12.13 -8.53 5.54
CA TYR A 67 12.93 -8.44 4.31
C TYR A 67 12.47 -7.36 3.34
N LEU A 68 11.18 -7.03 3.36
CA LEU A 68 10.61 -5.96 2.55
C LEU A 68 11.04 -4.59 3.10
N ILE A 69 10.96 -4.41 4.42
CA ILE A 69 11.40 -3.19 5.09
C ILE A 69 12.91 -2.98 4.94
N GLU A 70 13.71 -4.04 5.07
CA GLU A 70 15.17 -3.98 4.85
C GLU A 70 15.50 -3.55 3.42
N MET A 71 14.77 -4.04 2.41
CA MET A 71 14.93 -3.63 1.02
C MET A 71 14.63 -2.15 0.82
N TYR A 72 13.55 -1.63 1.41
CA TYR A 72 13.23 -0.19 1.34
C TYR A 72 14.25 0.68 2.07
N LYS A 73 14.75 0.23 3.22
CA LYS A 73 15.82 0.91 3.93
C LYS A 73 17.09 0.96 3.08
N THR A 74 17.48 -0.14 2.44
CA THR A 74 18.62 -0.16 1.51
C THR A 74 18.41 0.77 0.31
N PHE A 75 17.20 0.88 -0.24
CA PHE A 75 16.87 1.87 -1.27
C PHE A 75 17.03 3.32 -0.79
N GLN A 76 16.65 3.61 0.45
CA GLN A 76 16.82 4.94 1.05
C GLN A 76 18.30 5.28 1.27
N GLU A 77 19.08 4.32 1.80
CA GLU A 77 20.48 4.50 2.18
C GLU A 77 21.42 4.56 0.97
N ASN A 78 21.25 3.68 -0.02
CA ASN A 78 22.13 3.61 -1.19
C ASN A 78 21.88 4.74 -2.18
N ASN A 79 22.91 5.14 -2.92
CA ASN A 79 22.73 6.02 -4.07
C ASN A 79 21.94 5.31 -5.18
N LEU A 80 21.25 6.11 -6.01
CA LEU A 80 20.46 5.60 -7.12
C LEU A 80 21.32 4.75 -8.08
N ASP A 81 22.44 5.31 -8.53
CA ASP A 81 23.34 4.62 -9.47
C ASP A 81 23.91 3.33 -8.90
N THR A 82 24.26 3.32 -7.61
CA THR A 82 24.74 2.11 -6.91
C THR A 82 23.66 1.03 -6.90
N THR A 83 22.41 1.40 -6.65
CA THR A 83 21.27 0.46 -6.63
C THR A 83 21.00 -0.12 -8.01
N ILE A 84 20.95 0.73 -9.04
CA ILE A 84 20.72 0.29 -10.43
C ILE A 84 21.88 -0.58 -10.92
N THR A 85 23.12 -0.17 -10.67
CA THR A 85 24.32 -0.93 -11.06
C THR A 85 24.35 -2.30 -10.39
N HIS A 86 23.97 -2.41 -9.11
CA HIS A 86 23.84 -3.71 -8.43
C HIS A 86 22.85 -4.61 -9.16
N ILE A 87 21.64 -4.12 -9.43
CA ILE A 87 20.58 -4.87 -10.11
C ILE A 87 21.05 -5.36 -11.48
N GLU A 88 21.63 -4.47 -12.29
CA GLU A 88 22.11 -4.79 -13.64
C GLU A 88 23.28 -5.81 -13.61
N ASN A 89 24.18 -5.69 -12.64
CA ASN A 89 25.27 -6.64 -12.45
C ASN A 89 24.76 -8.03 -12.07
N ARG A 90 23.78 -8.14 -11.16
CA ARG A 90 23.20 -9.44 -10.79
C ARG A 90 22.43 -10.07 -11.95
N ILE A 91 21.71 -9.26 -12.74
CA ILE A 91 21.06 -9.73 -13.97
C ILE A 91 22.10 -10.32 -14.93
N LYS A 92 23.24 -9.65 -15.11
CA LYS A 92 24.33 -10.15 -15.96
C LYS A 92 25.02 -11.39 -15.40
N GLU A 93 25.36 -11.39 -14.11
CA GLU A 93 26.08 -12.47 -13.42
C GLU A 93 25.32 -13.80 -13.46
N PHE A 94 24.00 -13.79 -13.29
CA PHE A 94 23.15 -14.98 -13.35
C PHE A 94 22.52 -15.21 -14.73
N GLU A 95 22.86 -14.38 -15.72
CA GLU A 95 22.29 -14.41 -17.07
C GLU A 95 20.75 -14.41 -17.02
N LEU A 96 20.15 -13.61 -16.14
CA LEU A 96 18.71 -13.60 -15.91
C LEU A 96 17.99 -13.11 -17.17
N SER A 97 17.02 -13.88 -17.61
CA SER A 97 16.22 -13.60 -18.79
C SER A 97 14.80 -14.14 -18.62
N LEU A 98 13.94 -13.91 -19.60
CA LEU A 98 12.58 -14.43 -19.61
C LEU A 98 12.52 -15.97 -19.68
N THR A 99 13.61 -16.64 -20.04
CA THR A 99 13.64 -18.09 -20.30
C THR A 99 14.65 -18.85 -19.44
N ASN A 100 15.62 -18.17 -18.82
CA ASN A 100 16.68 -18.80 -18.03
C ASN A 100 16.25 -19.11 -16.57
N GLU A 101 15.49 -20.19 -16.40
CA GLU A 101 15.07 -20.65 -15.07
C GLU A 101 16.26 -21.09 -14.18
N ASP A 102 17.33 -21.62 -14.77
CA ASP A 102 18.48 -22.10 -14.00
C ASP A 102 19.27 -20.95 -13.37
N GLY A 103 19.47 -19.85 -14.13
CA GLY A 103 20.03 -18.60 -13.60
C GLY A 103 19.21 -18.07 -12.43
N TYR A 104 17.88 -18.04 -12.58
CA TYR A 104 16.97 -17.63 -11.51
C TYR A 104 17.09 -18.53 -10.27
N LYS A 105 17.12 -19.86 -10.43
CA LYS A 105 17.26 -20.81 -9.31
C LYS A 105 18.57 -20.61 -8.56
N LYS A 106 19.69 -20.46 -9.28
CA LYS A 106 21.01 -20.18 -8.69
C LYS A 106 21.01 -18.88 -7.88
N MET A 107 20.42 -17.81 -8.43
CA MET A 107 20.29 -16.55 -7.70
C MET A 107 19.44 -16.72 -6.44
N ARG A 108 18.32 -17.44 -6.54
CA ARG A 108 17.42 -17.69 -5.39
C ARG A 108 18.13 -18.46 -4.28
N GLU A 109 18.92 -19.46 -4.63
CA GLU A 109 19.77 -20.18 -3.68
C GLU A 109 20.80 -19.26 -3.02
N GLN A 110 21.45 -18.37 -3.77
CA GLN A 110 22.39 -17.41 -3.19
C GLN A 110 21.69 -16.45 -2.22
N TYR A 111 20.55 -15.86 -2.61
CA TYR A 111 19.79 -14.99 -1.71
C TYR A 111 19.35 -15.72 -0.44
N ASN A 112 18.94 -16.99 -0.55
CA ASN A 112 18.54 -17.76 0.62
C ASN A 112 19.69 -18.06 1.57
N LYS A 113 20.95 -18.11 1.07
CA LYS A 113 22.16 -18.18 1.90
C LYS A 113 22.57 -16.81 2.46
N GLN A 114 22.42 -15.75 1.66
CA GLN A 114 22.84 -14.39 1.97
C GLN A 114 21.69 -13.44 1.62
N LYS A 115 20.93 -13.01 2.63
CA LYS A 115 19.71 -12.20 2.49
C LYS A 115 19.98 -10.75 2.08
N ASN A 116 20.74 -10.54 1.00
CA ASN A 116 21.03 -9.21 0.48
C ASN A 116 19.70 -8.55 0.03
N PRO A 117 19.36 -7.35 0.55
CA PRO A 117 18.05 -6.74 0.25
C PRO A 117 17.87 -6.33 -1.22
N LEU A 118 18.94 -5.97 -1.94
CA LEU A 118 18.84 -5.66 -3.37
C LEU A 118 18.66 -6.93 -4.22
N ASP A 119 19.25 -8.05 -3.82
CA ASP A 119 19.03 -9.34 -4.49
C ASP A 119 17.57 -9.80 -4.36
N LEU A 120 16.90 -9.47 -3.26
CA LEU A 120 15.45 -9.72 -3.13
C LEU A 120 14.67 -8.99 -4.22
N PHE A 121 14.98 -7.72 -4.48
CA PHE A 121 14.32 -6.96 -5.54
C PHE A 121 14.53 -7.59 -6.92
N VAL A 122 15.76 -7.99 -7.23
CA VAL A 122 16.07 -8.68 -8.49
C VAL A 122 15.29 -9.98 -8.61
N LEU A 123 15.22 -10.80 -7.55
CA LEU A 123 14.41 -12.01 -7.55
C LEU A 123 12.93 -11.72 -7.81
N ILE A 124 12.36 -10.70 -7.15
CA ILE A 124 10.98 -10.28 -7.37
C ILE A 124 10.74 -9.92 -8.84
N ALA A 125 11.67 -9.22 -9.48
CA ALA A 125 11.56 -8.83 -10.88
C ALA A 125 11.43 -10.04 -11.84
N PHE A 126 12.02 -11.19 -11.52
CA PHE A 126 11.97 -12.40 -12.35
C PHE A 126 11.07 -13.52 -11.79
N SER A 127 10.35 -13.26 -10.69
CA SER A 127 9.46 -14.25 -10.08
C SER A 127 8.06 -14.23 -10.67
N PHE A 128 7.33 -15.35 -10.58
CA PHE A 128 5.96 -15.49 -11.04
C PHE A 128 5.06 -14.37 -10.50
N ASN A 129 4.47 -13.60 -11.41
CA ASN A 129 3.63 -12.42 -11.14
C ASN A 129 4.29 -11.34 -10.27
N HIS A 130 5.62 -11.34 -10.15
CA HIS A 130 6.39 -10.48 -9.25
C HIS A 130 5.96 -10.57 -7.78
N GLN A 131 5.39 -11.71 -7.37
CA GLN A 131 4.92 -11.88 -6.00
C GLN A 131 6.08 -12.13 -5.03
N ILE A 132 5.87 -11.74 -3.78
CA ILE A 132 6.80 -11.97 -2.69
C ILE A 132 6.29 -13.17 -1.89
N ARG A 133 7.12 -14.21 -1.78
CA ARG A 133 6.73 -15.44 -1.10
C ARG A 133 7.93 -16.03 -0.37
N PHE A 134 7.74 -16.22 0.94
CA PHE A 134 8.68 -16.92 1.81
C PHE A 134 8.02 -18.19 2.36
N ASN A 135 8.83 -19.18 2.72
CA ASN A 135 8.39 -20.35 3.49
C ASN A 135 8.57 -20.11 5.01
N ASN A 136 8.22 -21.09 5.84
CA ASN A 136 8.40 -21.01 7.30
C ASN A 136 9.86 -20.99 7.75
N ASN A 137 10.81 -21.36 6.88
CA ASN A 137 12.25 -21.22 7.12
C ASN A 137 12.76 -19.84 6.69
N HIS A 138 11.85 -18.90 6.36
CA HIS A 138 12.17 -17.58 5.84
C HIS A 138 12.99 -17.58 4.54
N GLU A 139 12.90 -18.66 3.76
CA GLU A 139 13.50 -18.77 2.44
C GLU A 139 12.53 -18.28 1.37
N PHE A 140 13.01 -17.44 0.47
CA PHE A 140 12.26 -17.01 -0.68
C PHE A 140 12.01 -18.21 -1.59
N ASN A 141 10.75 -18.45 -1.92
CA ASN A 141 10.32 -19.66 -2.59
C ASN A 141 9.35 -19.41 -3.75
N ASN A 142 9.17 -18.17 -4.21
CA ASN A 142 8.32 -17.91 -5.38
C ASN A 142 8.91 -18.63 -6.62
N PRO A 143 8.09 -19.17 -7.54
CA PRO A 143 8.59 -19.79 -8.77
C PRO A 143 9.09 -18.74 -9.78
N PHE A 144 9.84 -19.20 -10.79
CA PHE A 144 10.27 -18.37 -11.90
C PHE A 144 9.08 -17.88 -12.75
N GLY A 145 9.09 -16.61 -13.13
CA GLY A 145 8.05 -15.98 -13.95
C GLY A 145 8.32 -16.12 -15.45
N ARG A 146 8.42 -17.38 -15.91
CA ARG A 146 8.73 -17.75 -17.30
C ARG A 146 7.94 -16.91 -18.31
N GLU A 147 8.66 -16.35 -19.28
CA GLU A 147 8.14 -15.57 -20.43
C GLU A 147 7.36 -14.30 -20.08
N ARG A 148 7.21 -13.94 -18.80
CA ARG A 148 6.33 -12.85 -18.37
C ARG A 148 6.99 -11.83 -17.45
N SER A 149 7.93 -12.25 -16.62
CA SER A 149 8.48 -11.41 -15.55
C SER A 149 9.96 -11.12 -15.77
N SER A 150 10.28 -9.83 -15.89
CA SER A 150 11.64 -9.32 -15.99
C SER A 150 11.76 -7.94 -15.36
N PHE A 151 12.99 -7.51 -15.10
CA PHE A 151 13.30 -6.12 -14.81
C PHE A 151 13.20 -5.27 -16.09
N ASN A 152 11.98 -4.84 -16.42
CA ASN A 152 11.70 -4.05 -17.62
C ASN A 152 11.84 -2.53 -17.39
N ALA A 153 11.75 -1.75 -18.48
CA ALA A 153 11.90 -0.29 -18.44
C ALA A 153 10.89 0.40 -17.51
N SER A 154 9.64 -0.08 -17.45
CA SER A 154 8.64 0.51 -16.55
C SER A 154 8.97 0.25 -15.08
N MET A 155 9.42 -0.97 -14.76
CA MET A 155 9.86 -1.31 -13.40
C MET A 155 11.09 -0.49 -12.99
N LYS A 156 12.06 -0.32 -13.89
CA LYS A 156 13.24 0.54 -13.67
C LYS A 156 12.83 1.99 -13.39
N GLN A 157 11.97 2.58 -14.23
CA GLN A 157 11.48 3.95 -14.03
C GLN A 157 10.70 4.12 -12.72
N ASN A 158 9.88 3.13 -12.34
CA ASN A 158 9.17 3.18 -11.06
C ASN A 158 10.15 3.11 -9.88
N LEU A 159 11.18 2.26 -9.96
CA LEU A 159 12.23 2.15 -8.94
C LEU A 159 13.01 3.46 -8.80
N GLU A 160 13.45 4.05 -9.90
CA GLU A 160 14.18 5.32 -9.90
C GLU A 160 13.38 6.43 -9.21
N LYS A 161 12.11 6.61 -9.63
CA LYS A 161 11.21 7.61 -9.01
C LYS A 161 10.94 7.32 -7.54
N PHE A 162 10.79 6.05 -7.17
CA PHE A 162 10.56 5.65 -5.80
C PHE A 162 11.77 5.95 -4.91
N ILE A 163 12.99 5.60 -5.35
CA ILE A 163 14.25 5.89 -4.63
C ILE A 163 14.44 7.41 -4.45
N ILE A 164 14.23 8.19 -5.51
CA ILE A 164 14.33 9.66 -5.45
C ILE A 164 13.36 10.19 -4.40
N ARG A 165 12.09 9.75 -4.45
CA ARG A 165 11.08 10.17 -3.48
C ARG A 165 11.40 9.74 -2.05
N LEU A 166 11.95 8.53 -1.83
CA LEU A 166 12.40 8.08 -0.52
C LEU A 166 13.48 9.00 0.06
N LYS A 167 14.41 9.47 -0.77
CA LYS A 167 15.51 10.35 -0.36
C LYS A 167 15.08 11.79 -0.10
N GLU A 168 14.09 12.28 -0.83
CA GLU A 168 13.52 13.62 -0.65
C GLU A 168 12.56 13.72 0.55
N THR A 169 12.20 12.60 1.16
CA THR A 169 11.21 12.55 2.24
C THR A 169 11.87 12.12 3.55
N ASN A 170 11.50 12.76 4.65
CA ASN A 170 11.89 12.31 5.99
C ASN A 170 11.13 11.02 6.34
N ILE A 171 11.76 9.87 6.11
CA ILE A 171 11.15 8.55 6.30
C ILE A 171 11.87 7.78 7.41
N GLY A 172 11.07 7.22 8.33
CA GLY A 172 11.46 6.17 9.25
C GLY A 172 10.90 4.81 8.83
N PHE A 173 11.63 3.74 9.16
CA PHE A 173 11.21 2.37 8.91
C PHE A 173 11.08 1.61 10.23
N ALA A 174 10.02 0.83 10.35
CA ALA A 174 9.82 -0.15 11.42
C ALA A 174 9.43 -1.49 10.79
N ASN A 175 9.80 -2.59 11.44
CA ASN A 175 9.50 -3.94 10.97
C ASN A 175 8.84 -4.79 12.06
N VAL A 176 7.91 -4.17 12.80
CA VAL A 176 7.26 -4.80 13.95
C VAL A 176 5.84 -5.21 13.63
N CYS A 177 5.34 -6.21 14.36
CA CYS A 177 3.91 -6.50 14.34
C CYS A 177 3.14 -5.27 14.84
N PHE A 178 1.99 -4.96 14.23
CA PHE A 178 1.24 -3.72 14.49
C PHE A 178 0.86 -3.55 15.97
N ASN A 179 0.69 -4.65 16.70
CA ASN A 179 0.37 -4.66 18.13
C ASN A 179 1.55 -4.25 19.04
N ASN A 180 2.77 -4.26 18.50
CA ASN A 180 4.01 -3.86 19.17
C ASN A 180 4.55 -2.53 18.64
N PHE A 181 3.84 -1.89 17.70
CA PHE A 181 4.21 -0.56 17.24
C PHE A 181 3.99 0.45 18.37
N ASP A 182 4.99 1.30 18.61
CA ASP A 182 4.92 2.32 19.64
C ASP A 182 4.15 3.54 19.14
N PHE A 183 2.96 3.77 19.70
CA PHE A 183 2.14 4.94 19.38
C PHE A 183 2.30 6.07 20.41
N THR A 184 3.13 5.91 21.44
CA THR A 184 3.19 6.85 22.58
C THR A 184 3.76 8.22 22.24
N PHE A 185 4.49 8.33 21.13
CA PHE A 185 5.03 9.59 20.64
C PHE A 185 4.03 10.41 19.81
N LEU A 186 2.86 9.86 19.50
CA LEU A 186 1.86 10.52 18.65
C LEU A 186 0.99 11.51 19.43
N ASN A 187 0.49 12.51 18.72
CA ASN A 187 -0.45 13.51 19.20
C ASN A 187 -1.57 13.79 18.16
N ASN A 188 -2.40 14.79 18.40
CA ASN A 188 -3.58 15.12 17.59
C ASN A 188 -3.29 15.74 16.20
N ASN A 189 -2.02 16.07 15.91
CA ASN A 189 -1.55 16.47 14.57
C ASN A 189 -1.03 15.29 13.74
N ASP A 190 -0.95 14.10 14.34
CA ASP A 190 -0.49 12.90 13.67
C ASP A 190 -1.63 12.10 13.04
N PHE A 191 -1.29 11.23 12.10
CA PHE A 191 -2.26 10.45 11.35
C PHE A 191 -1.80 9.00 11.14
N VAL A 192 -2.63 8.06 11.53
CA VAL A 192 -2.38 6.61 11.39
C VAL A 192 -3.24 6.02 10.27
N TYR A 193 -2.61 5.51 9.22
CA TYR A 193 -3.28 4.77 8.16
C TYR A 193 -3.05 3.26 8.32
N CYS A 194 -4.15 2.51 8.23
CA CYS A 194 -4.16 1.06 8.35
C CYS A 194 -4.75 0.43 7.10
N ASP A 195 -3.99 -0.47 6.47
CA ASP A 195 -4.43 -1.31 5.35
C ASP A 195 -4.08 -2.78 5.61
N PRO A 196 -4.70 -3.42 6.62
CA PRO A 196 -4.35 -4.77 7.01
C PRO A 196 -4.77 -5.79 5.93
N PRO A 197 -4.32 -7.04 6.04
CA PRO A 197 -4.94 -8.12 5.30
C PRO A 197 -6.45 -8.22 5.62
N TYR A 198 -7.32 -8.39 4.61
CA TYR A 198 -8.77 -8.40 4.81
C TYR A 198 -9.29 -9.79 5.10
N LEU A 199 -9.97 -9.96 6.24
CA LEU A 199 -10.44 -11.24 6.78
C LEU A 199 -11.26 -12.06 5.76
N ILE A 200 -12.14 -11.39 5.02
CA ILE A 200 -13.10 -12.06 4.11
C ILE A 200 -12.56 -12.24 2.67
N THR A 201 -11.32 -11.82 2.39
CA THR A 201 -10.70 -11.96 1.07
C THR A 201 -9.69 -13.11 1.03
N THR A 202 -9.29 -13.52 -0.18
CA THR A 202 -8.26 -14.56 -0.38
C THR A 202 -6.86 -13.93 -0.57
N GLY A 203 -6.49 -13.02 0.33
CA GLY A 203 -5.15 -12.45 0.37
C GLY A 203 -4.12 -13.52 0.75
N THR A 204 -2.99 -13.55 0.06
CA THR A 204 -1.96 -14.55 0.34
C THR A 204 -1.49 -14.41 1.79
N TYR A 205 -1.38 -13.19 2.35
CA TYR A 205 -0.93 -12.93 3.73
C TYR A 205 -1.88 -13.44 4.83
N ASN A 206 -3.09 -13.87 4.49
CA ASN A 206 -4.10 -14.28 5.47
C ASN A 206 -3.82 -15.65 6.10
N ASP A 207 -3.11 -16.55 5.40
CA ASP A 207 -3.03 -17.97 5.78
C ASP A 207 -1.98 -18.29 6.85
N GLY A 208 -1.07 -17.37 7.17
CA GLY A 208 0.02 -17.58 8.12
C GLY A 208 1.06 -18.62 7.69
N LYS A 209 1.06 -19.07 6.42
CA LYS A 209 1.89 -20.18 5.93
C LYS A 209 3.26 -19.75 5.37
N ARG A 210 3.73 -18.55 5.72
CA ARG A 210 4.90 -17.92 5.07
C ARG A 210 5.98 -17.43 6.02
N GLY A 211 6.05 -18.00 7.22
CA GLY A 211 6.95 -17.54 8.28
C GLY A 211 6.50 -16.24 8.98
N PHE A 212 5.31 -15.72 8.63
CA PHE A 212 4.73 -14.53 9.25
C PHE A 212 3.36 -14.87 9.82
N LYS A 213 2.98 -14.20 10.92
CA LYS A 213 1.70 -14.43 11.58
C LYS A 213 0.56 -14.09 10.61
N GLY A 214 -0.39 -15.02 10.46
CA GLY A 214 -1.56 -14.82 9.62
C GLY A 214 -2.55 -13.81 10.21
N TRP A 215 -3.57 -13.48 9.43
CA TRP A 215 -4.63 -12.55 9.84
C TRP A 215 -5.91 -13.31 10.16
N THR A 216 -6.31 -13.29 11.43
CA THR A 216 -7.54 -13.96 11.90
C THR A 216 -8.47 -12.97 12.60
N ASN A 217 -9.65 -13.45 13.03
CA ASN A 217 -10.58 -12.68 13.86
C ASN A 217 -9.91 -12.05 15.09
N ASN A 218 -8.86 -12.68 15.64
CA ASN A 218 -8.14 -12.15 16.79
C ASN A 218 -7.33 -10.90 16.42
N GLU A 219 -6.55 -10.95 15.34
CA GLU A 219 -5.74 -9.81 14.88
C GLU A 219 -6.63 -8.65 14.42
N GLU A 220 -7.74 -8.94 13.75
CA GLU A 220 -8.72 -7.90 13.39
C GLU A 220 -9.27 -7.20 14.65
N LYS A 221 -9.76 -7.95 15.65
CA LYS A 221 -10.23 -7.37 16.92
C LYS A 221 -9.15 -6.58 17.65
N GLN A 222 -7.90 -7.04 17.62
CA GLN A 222 -6.77 -6.32 18.21
C GLN A 222 -6.51 -4.99 17.51
N LEU A 223 -6.52 -4.97 16.17
CA LEU A 223 -6.36 -3.74 15.40
C LEU A 223 -7.50 -2.76 15.69
N LEU A 224 -8.76 -3.21 15.68
CA LEU A 224 -9.92 -2.35 15.95
C LEU A 224 -9.84 -1.74 17.36
N LYS A 225 -9.42 -2.52 18.37
CA LYS A 225 -9.15 -1.99 19.72
C LYS A 225 -8.03 -0.95 19.76
N THR A 226 -6.97 -1.14 18.95
CA THR A 226 -5.90 -0.13 18.82
C THR A 226 -6.45 1.16 18.24
N LEU A 227 -7.30 1.10 17.21
CA LEU A 227 -7.94 2.28 16.61
C LEU A 227 -8.85 3.02 17.61
N ASP A 228 -9.65 2.30 18.40
CA ASP A 228 -10.46 2.89 19.48
C ASP A 228 -9.58 3.61 20.53
N ASN A 229 -8.38 3.09 20.82
CA ASN A 229 -7.45 3.72 21.75
C ASN A 229 -6.80 4.98 21.16
N LEU A 230 -6.54 5.01 19.84
CA LEU A 230 -6.07 6.21 19.14
C LEU A 230 -7.15 7.30 19.15
N ASP A 231 -8.40 6.91 18.92
CA ASP A 231 -9.54 7.83 18.97
C ASP A 231 -9.70 8.50 20.33
N LYS A 232 -9.61 7.73 21.43
CA LYS A 232 -9.63 8.27 22.80
C LYS A 232 -8.52 9.27 23.09
N GLN A 233 -7.42 9.20 22.35
CA GLN A 233 -6.29 10.13 22.44
C GLN A 233 -6.41 11.30 21.45
N ASN A 234 -7.51 11.39 20.71
CA ASN A 234 -7.75 12.37 19.63
C ASN A 234 -6.72 12.28 18.50
N ILE A 235 -6.12 11.11 18.28
CA ILE A 235 -5.24 10.85 17.15
C ILE A 235 -6.13 10.43 15.98
N LYS A 236 -5.90 11.05 14.81
CA LYS A 236 -6.67 10.74 13.61
C LYS A 236 -6.21 9.40 13.03
N PHE A 237 -7.15 8.59 12.56
CA PHE A 237 -6.84 7.38 11.83
C PHE A 237 -7.73 7.17 10.61
N ALA A 238 -7.25 6.36 9.68
CA ALA A 238 -8.06 5.79 8.60
C ALA A 238 -7.78 4.30 8.44
N LEU A 239 -8.83 3.50 8.25
CA LEU A 239 -8.77 2.06 8.03
C LEU A 239 -9.38 1.72 6.67
N SER A 240 -8.57 1.20 5.76
CA SER A 240 -9.05 0.54 4.54
C SER A 240 -9.46 -0.89 4.86
N ASN A 241 -10.68 -1.29 4.46
CA ASN A 241 -11.15 -2.67 4.61
C ASN A 241 -12.35 -2.93 3.67
N VAL A 242 -12.92 -4.14 3.74
CA VAL A 242 -14.07 -4.56 2.93
C VAL A 242 -15.18 -5.06 3.86
N LEU A 243 -16.37 -4.47 3.75
CA LEU A 243 -17.55 -4.88 4.54
C LEU A 243 -18.20 -6.15 3.99
N GLU A 244 -18.21 -6.29 2.67
CA GLU A 244 -18.78 -7.44 1.95
C GLU A 244 -17.92 -7.80 0.74
N HIS A 245 -17.71 -9.09 0.49
CA HIS A 245 -16.92 -9.58 -0.65
C HIS A 245 -17.45 -10.93 -1.12
N LYS A 246 -17.99 -11.01 -2.35
CA LYS A 246 -18.44 -12.27 -2.97
C LYS A 246 -19.34 -13.10 -2.05
N GLY A 247 -20.39 -12.46 -1.52
CA GLY A 247 -21.35 -13.08 -0.60
C GLY A 247 -20.86 -13.30 0.84
N LYS A 248 -19.60 -12.97 1.18
CA LYS A 248 -19.10 -13.00 2.57
C LYS A 248 -19.26 -11.64 3.23
N SER A 249 -19.66 -11.65 4.50
CA SER A 249 -19.80 -10.44 5.34
C SER A 249 -18.68 -10.37 6.38
N ASN A 250 -18.09 -9.20 6.57
CA ASN A 250 -17.21 -8.92 7.71
C ASN A 250 -18.04 -8.41 8.88
N ASP A 251 -18.65 -9.33 9.62
CA ASP A 251 -19.54 -8.97 10.73
C ASP A 251 -18.79 -8.28 11.86
N ILE A 252 -17.52 -8.62 12.12
CA ILE A 252 -16.70 -7.98 13.15
C ILE A 252 -16.59 -6.48 12.85
N LEU A 253 -16.22 -6.13 11.62
CA LEU A 253 -16.08 -4.75 11.19
C LEU A 253 -17.41 -4.01 11.21
N LYS A 254 -18.49 -4.63 10.71
CA LYS A 254 -19.85 -4.05 10.71
C LYS A 254 -20.34 -3.71 12.12
N HIS A 255 -20.15 -4.62 13.07
CA HIS A 255 -20.51 -4.36 14.47
C HIS A 255 -19.65 -3.25 15.09
N TRP A 256 -18.35 -3.22 14.78
CA TRP A 256 -17.45 -2.19 15.30
C TRP A 256 -17.81 -0.79 14.81
N VAL A 257 -18.11 -0.60 13.53
CA VAL A 257 -18.56 0.72 13.02
C VAL A 257 -19.94 1.10 13.55
N ALA A 258 -20.85 0.15 13.73
CA ALA A 258 -22.18 0.41 14.30
C ALA A 258 -22.11 0.88 15.77
N ASN A 259 -21.14 0.37 16.54
CA ASN A 259 -20.92 0.77 17.93
C ASN A 259 -20.15 2.09 18.09
N ASN A 260 -19.50 2.57 17.04
CA ASN A 260 -18.73 3.81 17.04
C ASN A 260 -19.36 4.83 16.08
N THR A 261 -20.48 5.42 16.49
CA THR A 261 -21.31 6.30 15.64
C THR A 261 -20.61 7.59 15.19
N ASN A 262 -19.50 7.95 15.82
CA ASN A 262 -18.64 9.07 15.41
C ASN A 262 -17.77 8.74 14.19
N TYR A 263 -17.52 7.46 13.89
CA TYR A 263 -16.71 7.06 12.75
C TYR A 263 -17.46 7.25 11.43
N LYS A 264 -16.72 7.64 10.40
CA LYS A 264 -17.24 7.92 9.05
C LYS A 264 -16.83 6.80 8.13
N ILE A 265 -17.81 6.25 7.43
CA ILE A 265 -17.59 5.23 6.40
C ILE A 265 -17.59 5.94 5.05
N ASN A 266 -16.49 5.85 4.33
CA ASN A 266 -16.36 6.38 2.97
C ASN A 266 -16.29 5.18 2.01
N GLU A 267 -17.34 4.92 1.25
CA GLU A 267 -17.33 3.89 0.20
C GLU A 267 -16.31 4.26 -0.89
N ILE A 268 -15.49 3.30 -1.30
CA ILE A 268 -14.51 3.44 -2.38
C ILE A 268 -15.05 2.74 -3.61
N ASP A 269 -15.16 3.47 -4.72
CA ASP A 269 -15.68 2.93 -5.96
C ASP A 269 -14.56 2.26 -6.76
N PHE A 270 -14.68 0.95 -7.00
CA PHE A 270 -13.73 0.22 -7.83
C PHE A 270 -14.07 0.30 -9.33
N HIS A 271 -15.20 0.90 -9.71
CA HIS A 271 -15.58 1.08 -11.09
C HIS A 271 -14.83 2.26 -11.70
N TYR A 272 -13.99 1.95 -12.68
CA TYR A 272 -13.44 2.94 -13.61
C TYR A 272 -14.60 3.74 -14.22
N SER A 273 -14.83 4.97 -13.78
CA SER A 273 -15.75 5.87 -14.46
C SER A 273 -15.06 6.43 -15.71
N ASN A 274 -15.20 5.69 -16.80
CA ASN A 274 -15.36 6.27 -18.13
C ASN A 274 -16.75 5.88 -18.64
N SER A 275 -17.81 6.37 -18.00
CA SER A 275 -19.14 6.49 -18.63
C SER A 275 -20.12 7.23 -17.73
N ASN A 276 -20.82 8.16 -18.39
CA ASN A 276 -21.95 8.94 -17.92
C ASN A 276 -23.06 8.10 -17.28
N TYR A 277 -23.73 8.74 -16.32
CA TYR A 277 -25.13 8.58 -15.92
C TYR A 277 -25.78 7.18 -15.96
N GLN A 278 -26.27 6.77 -14.77
CA GLN A 278 -27.25 5.71 -14.53
C GLN A 278 -26.80 4.27 -14.82
N THR A 279 -26.38 3.56 -13.76
CA THR A 279 -26.97 2.26 -13.39
C THR A 279 -26.37 1.78 -12.06
N ILE A 280 -27.13 1.93 -10.98
CA ILE A 280 -26.92 1.18 -9.74
C ILE A 280 -27.38 -0.25 -10.04
N VAL A 281 -26.51 -1.04 -10.67
CA VAL A 281 -26.63 -2.49 -10.64
C VAL A 281 -25.54 -2.96 -9.70
N ARG A 282 -25.85 -2.92 -8.40
CA ARG A 282 -25.07 -3.59 -7.36
C ARG A 282 -25.25 -5.09 -7.61
N ASP A 283 -24.29 -5.68 -8.33
CA ASP A 283 -24.19 -7.13 -8.47
C ASP A 283 -24.18 -7.76 -7.06
N LYS A 284 -24.88 -8.88 -6.86
CA LYS A 284 -24.96 -9.55 -5.54
C LYS A 284 -23.58 -10.06 -5.07
N ASP A 285 -22.62 -10.11 -5.97
CA ASP A 285 -21.23 -10.50 -5.72
C ASP A 285 -20.26 -9.31 -5.60
N ALA A 286 -20.76 -8.07 -5.61
CA ALA A 286 -19.94 -6.87 -5.52
C ALA A 286 -19.20 -6.77 -4.18
N SER A 287 -18.00 -6.21 -4.21
CA SER A 287 -17.21 -5.92 -3.01
C SER A 287 -17.53 -4.52 -2.52
N ILE A 288 -17.79 -4.36 -1.22
CA ILE A 288 -17.99 -3.05 -0.61
C ILE A 288 -16.69 -2.66 0.11
N GLU A 289 -15.77 -2.07 -0.64
CA GLU A 289 -14.53 -1.51 -0.10
C GLU A 289 -14.78 -0.14 0.52
N VAL A 290 -14.20 0.10 1.69
CA VAL A 290 -14.44 1.30 2.49
C VAL A 290 -13.15 1.84 3.09
N LEU A 291 -13.11 3.16 3.26
CA LEU A 291 -12.16 3.87 4.11
C LEU A 291 -12.92 4.41 5.33
N ILE A 292 -12.62 3.88 6.50
CA ILE A 292 -13.25 4.28 7.76
C ILE A 292 -12.35 5.28 8.49
N THR A 293 -12.87 6.46 8.84
CA THR A 293 -12.13 7.52 9.54
C THR A 293 -12.80 7.91 10.86
N ASN A 294 -12.04 8.30 11.88
CA ASN A 294 -12.60 8.83 13.13
C ASN A 294 -12.86 10.36 13.11
N TYR A 295 -12.68 10.98 11.96
CA TYR A 295 -12.95 12.39 11.70
C TYR A 295 -13.77 12.53 10.42
N GLU A 296 -14.37 13.70 10.23
CA GLU A 296 -15.02 14.06 8.96
C GLU A 296 -13.97 14.52 7.94
N PRO A 297 -13.76 13.81 6.83
CA PRO A 297 -12.83 14.22 5.79
C PRO A 297 -13.25 15.55 5.17
N GLN A 298 -12.29 16.43 4.89
CA GLN A 298 -12.55 17.62 4.08
C GLN A 298 -12.65 17.21 2.61
N LYS A 299 -13.82 16.74 2.19
CA LYS A 299 -14.07 16.36 0.79
C LYS A 299 -13.68 17.52 -0.12
N PRO A 300 -12.91 17.28 -1.20
CA PRO A 300 -12.62 18.34 -2.16
C PRO A 300 -13.94 18.87 -2.70
N GLN A 301 -14.20 20.17 -2.49
CA GLN A 301 -15.29 20.83 -3.19
C GLN A 301 -14.99 20.69 -4.68
N LYS A 302 -15.94 20.14 -5.44
CA LYS A 302 -15.92 20.27 -6.90
C LYS A 302 -15.79 21.76 -7.18
N GLU A 303 -14.70 22.20 -7.80
CA GLU A 303 -14.63 23.57 -8.29
C GLU A 303 -15.85 23.77 -9.20
N LYS A 304 -16.72 24.73 -8.87
CA LYS A 304 -17.81 25.12 -9.76
C LYS A 304 -17.18 25.48 -11.09
N THR A 305 -17.51 24.72 -12.10
CA THR A 305 -17.12 25.07 -13.47
C THR A 305 -18.10 26.11 -14.00
N LEU A 306 -17.70 26.90 -14.99
CA LEU A 306 -18.61 27.82 -15.71
C LEU A 306 -19.86 27.11 -16.26
N PHE A 307 -19.83 25.77 -16.40
CA PHE A 307 -20.97 24.96 -16.85
C PHE A 307 -21.97 24.62 -15.75
N ASP A 308 -21.58 24.71 -14.48
CA ASP A 308 -22.49 24.50 -13.34
C ASP A 308 -23.37 25.72 -13.06
N GLU A 309 -23.11 26.86 -13.73
CA GLU A 309 -23.89 28.11 -13.62
C GLU A 309 -24.93 28.28 -14.74
N PHE A 310 -24.93 27.43 -15.77
CA PHE A 310 -25.98 27.42 -16.79
C PHE A 310 -27.08 26.42 -16.40
N SER A 311 -28.13 26.89 -15.71
CA SER A 311 -29.38 26.16 -15.68
C SER A 311 -30.06 26.26 -17.04
N PHE A 312 -30.26 25.12 -17.70
CA PHE A 312 -31.10 24.98 -18.90
C PHE A 312 -32.60 25.10 -18.54
N SER A 313 -32.96 26.15 -17.80
CA SER A 313 -34.34 26.54 -17.53
C SER A 313 -34.79 27.75 -18.36
N ASP A 314 -33.89 28.38 -19.11
CA ASP A 314 -34.16 29.60 -19.90
C ASP A 314 -33.92 29.39 -21.42
N LEU A 315 -34.16 28.17 -21.94
CA LEU A 315 -34.24 27.92 -23.38
C LEU A 315 -35.63 27.43 -23.81
#